data_AF-A0A1I5WPQ6-F1
#
_entry.id   AF-A0A1I5WPQ6-F1
#
_cell.length_a   1.000
_cell.length_b   1.000
_cell.length_c   1.000
_cell.angle_alpha   90.00
_cell.angle_beta   90.00
_cell.angle_gamma   90.00
#
_symmetry.space_group_name_H-M   'P 1'
#
loop_
_entity.id
_entity.type
_entity.pdbx_description
1 polymer ?
#
loop_
_entity_poly.entity_id
_entity_poly.type
_entity_poly.pdbx_seq_one_letter_code
_entity_poly.pdbx_strand_id
1 'polypeptide(L)'
;MSENATTREPTPIPPDFPPVVYLPCATPAADPAEAVVEMRRTRDGRMALLAYSALDRLKYCCGEQQPWMVVPTPMLDQIQRARPFELLLLDVVIPAEHRHGAHDA
;
A
#
# COMPACT_ATOMS: atom_id res chain seq x y z
N MET A 1 19.31 -14.56 -27.42
CA MET A 1 19.01 -13.13 -27.20
C MET A 1 18.54 -13.05 -25.76
N SER A 2 19.45 -12.75 -24.83
CA SER A 2 19.14 -12.75 -23.40
C SER A 2 18.64 -11.37 -23.02
N GLU A 3 17.36 -11.27 -22.66
CA GLU A 3 16.81 -10.08 -22.03
C GLU A 3 17.44 -9.94 -20.64
N ASN A 4 18.20 -8.86 -20.45
CA ASN A 4 18.76 -8.49 -19.15
C ASN A 4 17.60 -8.19 -18.20
N ALA A 5 17.23 -9.15 -17.36
CA ALA A 5 16.40 -8.90 -16.19
C ALA A 5 17.13 -7.85 -15.35
N THR A 6 16.69 -6.60 -15.43
CA THR A 6 17.22 -5.51 -14.62
C THR A 6 16.79 -5.80 -13.19
N THR A 7 17.66 -6.46 -12.43
CA THR A 7 17.54 -6.56 -10.98
C THR A 7 17.61 -5.12 -10.45
N ARG A 8 16.46 -4.49 -10.20
CA ARG A 8 16.43 -3.19 -9.52
C ARG A 8 17.09 -3.39 -8.16
N GLU A 9 18.20 -2.70 -7.93
CA GLU A 9 18.81 -2.66 -6.61
C GLU A 9 17.76 -2.11 -5.61
N PRO A 10 17.65 -2.71 -4.41
CA PRO A 10 16.73 -2.21 -3.40
C PRO A 10 17.06 -0.75 -3.10
N THR A 11 16.08 0.15 -3.25
CA THR A 11 16.27 1.53 -2.81
C THR A 11 16.38 1.51 -1.28
N PRO A 12 17.45 2.07 -0.69
CA PRO A 12 17.59 2.07 0.76
C PRO A 12 16.41 2.80 1.41
N ILE A 13 15.83 2.19 2.43
CA ILE A 13 14.75 2.78 3.21
C ILE A 13 15.30 4.04 3.92
N PRO A 14 14.64 5.20 3.79
CA PRO A 14 15.07 6.41 4.50
C PRO A 14 15.16 6.18 6.02
N PRO A 15 16.12 6.80 6.73
CA PRO A 15 16.33 6.56 8.16
C PRO A 15 15.10 6.88 9.03
N ASP A 16 14.31 7.88 8.63
CA ASP A 16 13.09 8.29 9.34
C ASP A 16 11.82 7.63 8.78
N PHE A 17 11.97 6.62 7.93
CA PHE A 17 10.83 5.86 7.44
C PHE A 17 10.22 5.03 8.59
N PRO A 18 8.89 4.99 8.73
CA PRO A 18 8.25 4.25 9.81
C PRO A 18 8.73 2.79 9.89
N PRO A 19 9.00 2.24 11.09
CA PRO A 19 9.43 0.84 11.21
C PRO A 19 8.31 -0.16 10.86
N VAL A 20 7.07 0.30 10.96
CA VAL A 20 5.86 -0.39 10.52
C VAL A 20 5.00 0.56 9.71
N VAL A 21 4.25 0.04 8.75
CA VAL A 21 3.25 0.80 8.00
C VAL A 21 1.90 0.07 8.02
N TYR A 22 0.84 0.85 7.89
CA TYR A 22 -0.52 0.38 7.76
C TYR A 22 -0.91 0.38 6.29
N LEU A 23 -1.32 -0.77 5.77
CA LEU A 23 -1.75 -0.93 4.39
C LEU A 23 -3.27 -1.06 4.34
N PRO A 24 -3.97 -0.26 3.52
CA PRO A 24 -5.38 -0.49 3.25
C PRO A 24 -5.55 -1.82 2.49
N CYS A 25 -6.61 -2.54 2.81
CA CYS A 25 -6.98 -3.80 2.17
C CYS A 25 -8.35 -3.67 1.52
N ALA A 26 -8.54 -4.34 0.37
CA ALA A 26 -9.78 -4.30 -0.39
C ALA A 26 -10.95 -4.92 0.39
N THR A 27 -10.70 -5.94 1.20
CA THR A 27 -11.67 -6.60 2.06
C THR A 27 -11.02 -6.98 3.39
N PRO A 28 -11.81 -7.13 4.48
CA PRO A 28 -11.33 -7.75 5.69
C PRO A 28 -10.85 -9.18 5.40
N ALA A 29 -9.72 -9.57 5.97
CA ALA A 29 -9.18 -10.92 5.87
C ALA A 29 -8.92 -11.45 7.28
N ALA A 30 -9.30 -12.71 7.54
CA ALA A 30 -9.04 -13.37 8.81
C ALA A 30 -7.57 -13.81 8.92
N ASP A 31 -6.97 -14.21 7.80
CA ASP A 31 -5.55 -14.51 7.66
C ASP A 31 -4.84 -13.36 6.92
N PRO A 32 -3.79 -12.75 7.50
CA PRO A 32 -2.95 -11.77 6.81
C PRO A 32 -2.38 -12.24 5.47
N ALA A 33 -2.15 -13.55 5.27
CA ALA A 33 -1.66 -14.10 4.02
C ALA A 33 -2.69 -14.02 2.88
N GLU A 34 -3.98 -13.94 3.21
CA GLU A 34 -5.08 -13.80 2.26
C GLU A 34 -5.45 -12.33 2.01
N ALA A 35 -4.87 -11.40 2.77
CA ALA A 35 -5.17 -9.98 2.66
C ALA A 35 -4.78 -9.43 1.28
N VAL A 36 -5.75 -8.77 0.63
CA VAL A 36 -5.52 -8.10 -0.64
C VAL A 36 -5.28 -6.62 -0.38
N VAL A 37 -4.02 -6.20 -0.40
CA VAL A 37 -3.65 -4.78 -0.24
C VAL A 37 -4.18 -3.94 -1.41
N GLU A 38 -4.68 -2.74 -1.12
CA GLU A 38 -5.10 -1.81 -2.15
C GLU A 38 -3.90 -1.20 -2.86
N MET A 39 -3.94 -1.30 -4.19
CA MET A 39 -3.01 -0.64 -5.09
C MET A 39 -3.79 0.23 -6.05
N ARG A 40 -3.22 1.36 -6.44
CA ARG A 40 -3.85 2.32 -7.35
C ARG A 40 -2.97 2.61 -8.54
N ARG A 41 -3.57 2.62 -9.72
CA ARG A 41 -2.88 3.13 -10.92
C ARG A 41 -2.91 4.65 -10.88
N THR A 42 -1.75 5.28 -10.92
CA THR A 42 -1.60 6.74 -10.99
C THR A 42 -1.92 7.26 -12.40
N ARG A 43 -2.08 8.58 -12.54
CA ARG A 43 -2.40 9.21 -13.83
C ARG A 43 -1.30 8.99 -14.91
N ASP A 44 -0.06 8.83 -14.48
CA ASP A 44 1.10 8.50 -15.33
C ASP A 44 1.19 6.98 -15.65
N GLY A 45 0.22 6.18 -15.22
CA GLY A 45 0.10 4.76 -15.54
C GLY A 45 0.81 3.80 -14.57
N ARG A 46 1.61 4.32 -13.64
CA ARG A 46 2.35 3.51 -12.68
C ARG A 46 1.45 2.86 -11.64
N MET A 47 1.82 1.68 -11.16
CA MET A 47 1.13 1.05 -10.04
C MET A 47 1.68 1.54 -8.71
N ALA A 48 0.82 2.02 -7.82
CA ALA A 48 1.20 2.51 -6.50
C ALA A 48 0.62 1.65 -5.39
N LEU A 49 1.46 1.24 -4.45
CA LEU A 49 1.03 0.75 -3.14
C LEU A 49 0.79 1.95 -2.22
N LEU A 50 -0.37 1.98 -1.57
CA LEU A 50 -0.68 2.96 -0.54
C LEU A 50 -0.18 2.45 0.81
N ALA A 51 0.52 3.29 1.56
CA ALA A 51 0.96 3.00 2.91
C ALA A 51 0.70 4.19 3.83
N TYR A 52 0.43 3.91 5.10
CA TYR A 52 0.17 4.94 6.10
C TYR A 52 1.09 4.74 7.30
N SER A 53 1.63 5.83 7.83
CA SER A 53 2.56 5.73 8.97
C SER A 53 1.86 5.38 10.28
N ALA A 54 0.55 5.60 10.36
CA ALA A 54 -0.24 5.48 11.57
C ALA A 54 -1.69 5.12 11.24
N LEU A 55 -2.36 4.44 12.18
CA LEU A 55 -3.73 3.95 11.98
C LEU A 55 -4.76 5.09 11.88
N ASP A 56 -4.62 6.13 12.70
CA ASP A 56 -5.47 7.33 12.66
C ASP A 56 -5.35 8.04 11.31
N ARG A 57 -4.14 8.13 10.76
CA ARG A 57 -3.88 8.69 9.43
C ARG A 57 -4.50 7.86 8.32
N LEU A 58 -4.42 6.53 8.40
CA LEU A 58 -5.12 5.62 7.47
C LEU A 58 -6.62 5.89 7.49
N LYS A 59 -7.23 5.95 8.67
CA LYS A 59 -8.67 6.20 8.82
C LYS A 59 -9.09 7.57 8.29
N TYR A 60 -8.31 8.60 8.57
CA TYR A 60 -8.55 9.94 8.05
C TYR A 60 -8.48 9.99 6.51
N CYS A 61 -7.50 9.30 5.93
CA CYS A 61 -7.24 9.32 4.49
C CYS A 61 -8.21 8.42 3.70
N CYS A 62 -8.49 7.21 4.19
CA CYS A 62 -9.28 6.19 3.49
C CYS A 62 -10.74 6.07 3.95
N GLY A 63 -11.07 6.56 5.15
CA GLY A 63 -12.36 6.35 5.80
C GLY A 63 -12.27 5.41 7.01
N GLU A 64 -13.16 5.61 7.98
CA GLU A 64 -13.16 4.88 9.27
C GLU A 64 -13.38 3.36 9.14
N GLN A 65 -14.09 2.92 8.09
CA GLN A 65 -14.43 1.52 7.85
C GLN A 65 -13.44 0.79 6.94
N GLN A 66 -12.38 1.46 6.48
CA GLN A 66 -11.37 0.86 5.60
C GLN A 66 -10.77 -0.40 6.25
N PRO A 67 -10.85 -1.58 5.61
CA PRO A 67 -10.09 -2.74 6.06
C PRO A 67 -8.59 -2.46 5.92
N TRP A 68 -7.78 -2.94 6.87
CA TRP A 68 -6.35 -2.67 6.89
C TRP A 68 -5.55 -3.80 7.53
N MET A 69 -4.25 -3.80 7.28
CA MET A 69 -3.26 -4.63 7.98
C MET A 69 -2.05 -3.78 8.36
N VAL A 70 -1.31 -4.19 9.40
CA VAL A 70 -0.03 -3.59 9.76
C VAL A 70 1.10 -4.52 9.31
N VAL A 71 2.14 -3.96 8.71
CA VAL A 71 3.31 -4.72 8.27
C VAL A 71 4.60 -4.05 8.72
N PRO A 72 5.63 -4.81 9.12
CA PRO A 72 6.98 -4.28 9.25
C PRO A 72 7.46 -3.76 7.90
N THR A 73 8.14 -2.62 7.87
CA THR A 73 8.67 -2.04 6.63
C THR A 73 9.55 -3.00 5.82
N PRO A 74 10.42 -3.85 6.44
CA PRO A 74 11.16 -4.87 5.69
C PRO A 74 10.28 -5.90 4.95
N MET A 75 9.02 -6.05 5.33
CA MET A 75 8.07 -6.95 4.65
C MET A 75 7.58 -6.37 3.30
N LEU A 76 7.72 -5.06 3.08
CA LEU A 76 7.32 -4.42 1.81
C LEU A 76 8.08 -5.02 0.62
N ASP A 77 9.32 -5.47 0.80
CA ASP A 77 10.09 -6.17 -0.24
C ASP A 77 9.47 -7.51 -0.66
N GLN A 78 8.78 -8.18 0.26
CA GLN A 78 8.07 -9.42 -0.05
C GLN A 78 6.77 -9.12 -0.79
N ILE A 79 6.04 -8.09 -0.35
CA ILE A 79 4.82 -7.61 -1.01
C ILE A 79 5.14 -7.17 -2.44
N GLN A 80 6.22 -6.41 -2.64
CA GLN A 80 6.70 -5.97 -3.96
C GLN A 80 7.02 -7.14 -4.88
N ARG A 81 7.63 -8.22 -4.36
CA ARG A 81 7.93 -9.42 -5.14
C ARG A 81 6.68 -10.21 -5.51
N ALA A 82 5.70 -10.28 -4.60
CA ALA A 82 4.44 -11.01 -4.83
C ALA A 82 3.48 -10.24 -5.74
N ARG A 83 3.41 -8.91 -5.59
CA ARG A 83 2.57 -8.00 -6.37
C ARG A 83 3.38 -6.74 -6.70
N PRO A 84 3.98 -6.68 -7.90
CA PRO A 84 4.83 -5.56 -8.29
C PRO A 84 4.10 -4.21 -8.27
N PHE A 85 4.67 -3.24 -7.56
CA PHE A 85 4.33 -1.83 -7.66
C PHE A 85 5.58 -1.01 -8.04
N GLU A 86 5.37 0.23 -8.49
CA GLU A 86 6.44 1.14 -8.90
C GLU A 86 6.58 2.32 -7.95
N LEU A 87 5.55 2.55 -7.13
CA LEU A 87 5.48 3.63 -6.18
C LEU A 87 5.00 3.12 -4.83
N LEU A 88 5.61 3.62 -3.77
CA LEU A 88 5.07 3.59 -2.43
C LEU A 88 4.60 5.00 -2.09
N LEU A 89 3.28 5.21 -1.99
CA LEU A 89 2.71 6.49 -1.63
C LEU A 89 2.36 6.49 -0.16
N LEU A 90 3.03 7.36 0.59
CA LEU A 90 2.87 7.47 2.03
C LEU A 90 1.85 8.57 2.37
N ASP A 91 0.82 8.21 3.13
CA ASP A 91 -0.15 9.12 3.74
C ASP A 91 -0.91 10.05 2.77
N VAL A 92 -1.23 9.51 1.59
CA VAL A 92 -2.03 10.21 0.59
C VAL A 92 -3.50 10.22 1.00
N VAL A 93 -4.11 11.40 1.01
CA VAL A 93 -5.56 11.53 1.22
C VAL A 93 -6.30 11.02 0.00
N ILE A 94 -7.22 10.08 0.22
CA ILE A 94 -8.10 9.59 -0.83
C ILE A 94 -9.32 10.51 -0.95
N PRO A 95 -9.64 11.00 -2.16
CA PRO A 95 -10.87 11.76 -2.40
C PRO A 95 -12.09 10.99 -1.91
N ALA A 96 -13.07 11.69 -1.35
CA ALA A 96 -14.20 11.07 -0.65
C ALA A 96 -14.96 10.08 -1.55
N GLU A 97 -15.15 10.41 -2.83
CA GLU A 97 -15.79 9.57 -3.85
C GLU A 97 -15.05 8.26 -4.15
N HIS A 98 -13.81 8.13 -3.70
CA HIS A 98 -12.96 6.97 -3.91
C HIS A 98 -12.60 6.25 -2.61
N ARG A 99 -13.22 6.62 -1.48
CA ARG A 99 -13.03 5.97 -0.19
C ARG A 99 -13.83 4.69 -0.10
N HIS A 100 -13.33 3.74 0.68
CA HIS A 100 -14.06 2.50 0.95
C HIS A 100 -15.36 2.80 1.70
N GLY A 101 -16.48 2.25 1.24
CA GLY A 101 -17.82 2.52 1.80
C GLY A 101 -18.50 3.81 1.30
N ALA A 102 -17.87 4.58 0.39
CA ALA A 102 -18.47 5.81 -0.14
C ALA A 102 -19.74 5.60 -1.01
N HIS A 103 -20.11 4.35 -1.31
CA HIS A 103 -21.35 4.01 -2.01
C HIS A 103 -22.50 3.59 -1.08
N ASP A 104 -22.26 3.48 0.23
CA ASP A 104 -23.24 2.94 1.19
C ASP A 104 -23.78 3.99 2.19
N ALA A 105 -23.85 5.27 1.79
CA ALA A 105 -24.41 6.37 2.59
C ALA A 105 -25.59 7.06 1.89
#